data_AF-A0A444BAG8-F1
#
_entry.id   AF-A0A444BAG8-F1
#
_cell.length_a   1.000
_cell.length_b   1.000
_cell.length_c   1.000
_cell.angle_alpha   90.00
_cell.angle_beta   90.00
_cell.angle_gamma   90.00
#
_symmetry.space_group_name_H-M   'P 1'
#
loop_
_entity.id
_entity.type
_entity.pdbx_description
1 polymer ?
#
loop_
_entity_poly.entity_id
_entity_poly.type
_entity_poly.pdbx_seq_one_letter_code
_entity_poly.pdbx_strand_id
1 'polypeptide(L)' 'MIICHCAVVGDRAIADAATAGATTLSRVCAATGAGRDCGACVFSVRRILCEHVGSEADHGLSTTSAEVDRAAS' A
#
# COMPACT_ATOMS: atom_id res chain seq x y z
N MET A 1 -1.01 -4.70 14.06
CA MET A 1 -0.41 -3.82 15.11
C MET A 1 -0.94 -2.40 14.96
N ILE A 2 -1.15 -1.67 16.07
CA ILE A 2 -1.50 -0.23 16.02
C ILE A 2 -0.27 0.59 15.60
N ILE A 3 -0.43 1.42 14.58
CA ILE A 3 0.62 2.29 14.02
C ILE A 3 0.39 3.75 14.42
N CYS A 4 -0.87 4.21 14.38
CA CYS A 4 -1.24 5.55 14.83
C CYS A 4 -2.11 5.45 16.08
N HIS A 5 -1.61 5.95 17.21
CA HIS A 5 -2.38 5.98 18.46
C HIS A 5 -3.47 7.06 18.47
N CYS A 6 -3.22 8.23 17.86
CA CYS A 6 -4.19 9.33 17.82
C CYS A 6 -5.51 8.96 17.12
N ALA A 7 -5.39 8.24 15.99
CA ALA A 7 -6.54 7.84 15.17
C ALA A 7 -6.88 6.35 15.29
N VAL A 8 -6.21 5.61 16.18
CA VAL A 8 -6.39 4.16 16.39
C VAL A 8 -6.29 3.36 15.07
N VAL A 9 -5.28 3.68 14.26
CA VAL A 9 -5.08 3.05 12.95
C VAL A 9 -4.05 1.93 13.05
N GLY A 10 -4.42 0.74 12.59
CA GLY A 10 -3.54 -0.41 12.49
C GLY A 10 -2.84 -0.55 11.13
N ASP A 11 -1.83 -1.40 11.08
CA ASP A 11 -1.14 -1.84 9.85
C ASP A 11 -2.11 -2.36 8.78
N ARG A 12 -3.11 -3.14 9.17
CA ARG A 12 -4.11 -3.69 8.25
C ARG A 12 -4.95 -2.61 7.58
N ALA A 13 -5.35 -1.58 8.31
CA ALA A 13 -6.08 -0.44 7.72
C ALA A 13 -5.22 0.33 6.69
N ILE A 14 -3.90 0.39 6.91
CA ILE A 14 -2.96 0.99 5.96
C ILE A 14 -2.83 0.10 4.71
N ALA A 15 -2.71 -1.21 4.89
CA ALA A 15 -2.67 -2.20 3.81
C ALA A 15 -3.95 -2.20 2.96
N ASP A 16 -5.11 -2.17 3.61
CA ASP A 16 -6.41 -2.14 2.96
C ASP A 16 -6.57 -0.84 2.15
N ALA A 17 -6.13 0.31 2.68
CA ALA A 17 -6.11 1.57 1.93
C ALA A 17 -5.17 1.51 0.71
N ALA A 18 -3.99 0.90 0.84
CA ALA A 18 -3.07 0.71 -0.28
C ALA A 18 -3.69 -0.16 -1.38
N THR A 19 -4.31 -1.28 -1.00
CA THR A 19 -5.03 -2.20 -1.90
C THR A 19 -6.23 -1.52 -2.57
N ALA A 20 -6.89 -0.59 -1.88
CA ALA A 20 -7.95 0.25 -2.44
C ALA A 20 -7.43 1.39 -3.36
N GLY A 21 -6.12 1.44 -3.65
CA GLY A 21 -5.51 2.40 -4.58
C GLY A 21 -4.92 3.66 -3.93
N ALA A 22 -4.78 3.68 -2.60
CA ALA A 22 -4.05 4.74 -1.91
C ALA A 22 -2.52 4.57 -2.06
N THR A 23 -2.00 4.79 -3.27
CA THR A 23 -0.58 4.55 -3.61
C THR A 23 0.39 5.64 -3.16
N THR A 24 -0.08 6.65 -2.44
CA THR A 24 0.77 7.72 -1.89
C THR A 24 0.50 7.90 -0.41
N LEU A 25 1.54 8.32 0.33
CA LEU A 25 1.45 8.57 1.77
C LEU A 25 0.31 9.55 2.10
N SER A 26 0.18 10.63 1.34
CA SER A 26 -0.88 11.62 1.52
C SER A 26 -2.28 11.00 1.38
N ARG A 27 -2.46 10.11 0.39
CA ARG A 27 -3.73 9.42 0.14
C ARG A 27 -4.07 8.41 1.24
N VAL A 28 -3.07 7.69 1.75
CA VAL A 28 -3.23 6.80 2.91
C VAL A 28 -3.61 7.60 4.16
N CYS A 29 -2.91 8.69 4.45
CA CYS A 29 -3.23 9.55 5.59
C CYS A 29 -4.65 10.16 5.48
N ALA A 30 -5.07 10.51 4.26
CA ALA A 30 -6.42 11.01 4.01
C ALA A 30 -7.49 9.93 4.20
N ALA A 31 -7.24 8.69 3.75
CA ALA A 31 -8.19 7.59 3.84
C ALA A 31 -8.32 7.01 5.26
N THR A 32 -7.23 6.99 6.03
CA THR A 32 -7.17 6.31 7.34
C THR A 32 -7.20 7.27 8.53
N GLY A 33 -6.88 8.55 8.32
CA GLY A 33 -6.68 9.51 9.41
C GLY A 33 -5.31 9.43 10.08
N ALA A 34 -4.46 8.44 9.74
CA ALA A 34 -3.12 8.33 10.31
C ALA A 34 -2.26 9.56 9.97
N GLY A 35 -1.44 10.00 10.92
CA GLY A 35 -0.49 11.10 10.73
C GLY A 35 -1.10 12.50 10.63
N ARG A 36 -2.40 12.67 10.90
CA ARG A 36 -3.11 13.96 10.82
C ARG A 36 -3.06 14.80 12.11
N ASP A 37 -2.64 14.19 13.23
CA ASP A 37 -2.57 14.83 14.54
C ASP A 37 -1.11 15.08 14.97
N CYS A 38 -0.49 14.21 15.76
CA CYS A 38 0.89 14.42 16.25
C CYS A 38 1.99 14.10 15.22
N GLY A 39 1.67 13.41 14.13
CA GLY A 39 2.63 13.06 13.05
C GLY A 39 3.65 11.96 13.37
N ALA A 40 3.77 11.48 14.62
CA ALA A 40 4.82 10.52 15.02
C ALA A 40 4.81 9.20 14.23
N CYS A 41 3.65 8.78 13.73
CA CYS A 41 3.49 7.53 12.98
C CYS A 41 3.84 7.64 11.48
N VAL A 42 4.08 8.83 10.94
CA VAL A 42 4.14 9.07 9.47
C VAL A 42 5.20 8.21 8.76
N PHE A 43 6.38 8.04 9.36
CA PHE A 43 7.43 7.19 8.78
C PHE A 43 7.07 5.71 8.79
N SER A 44 6.41 5.22 9.84
CA SER A 44 5.92 3.85 9.92
C SER A 44 4.82 3.58 8.89
N VAL A 45 3.91 4.54 8.69
CA VAL A 45 2.88 4.47 7.63
C VAL A 45 3.53 4.38 6.25
N ARG A 46 4.55 5.22 5.98
CA ARG A 46 5.28 5.19 4.71
C ARG A 46 5.97 3.84 4.48
N ARG A 47 6.62 3.27 5.50
CA ARG A 47 7.27 1.96 5.41
C ARG A 47 6.28 0.88 4.99
N ILE A 48 5.14 0.79 5.67
CA ILE A 48 4.10 -0.21 5.38
C ILE A 48 3.53 -0.01 3.97
N LEU A 49 3.28 1.23 3.56
CA LEU A 49 2.85 1.53 2.20
C LEU A 49 3.87 1.06 1.16
N CYS A 50 5.16 1.33 1.36
CA CYS A 50 6.21 0.89 0.44
C CYS A 50 6.31 -0.64 0.36
N GLU A 51 6.13 -1.35 1.47
CA GLU A 51 6.10 -2.82 1.50
C GLU A 51 4.95 -3.37 0.64
N HIS A 52 3.79 -2.71 0.64
CA HIS A 52 2.65 -3.14 -0.19
C HIS A 52 2.84 -2.77 -1.66
N VAL A 53 3.17 -1.51 -1.97
CA VAL A 53 3.37 -1.07 -3.37
C VAL A 53 4.52 -1.81 -4.06
N GLY A 54 5.57 -2.18 -3.32
CA GLY A 54 6.69 -2.97 -3.84
C GLY A 54 6.34 -4.45 -4.07
N SER A 55 5.39 -5.01 -3.31
CA SER A 55 4.98 -6.41 -3.43
C SER A 55 4.03 -6.63 -4.63
N GLU A 56 3.22 -5.64 -5.00
CA GLU A 56 2.35 -5.75 -6.19
C GLU A 56 3.13 -5.84 -7.51
N ALA A 57 4.35 -5.28 -7.57
CA ALA A 57 5.24 -5.40 -8.71
C ALA A 57 5.83 -6.82 -8.86
N ASP A 58 5.94 -7.57 -7.75
CA ASP A 58 6.40 -8.96 -7.73
C ASP A 58 5.25 -9.95 -8.04
N HIS A 59 4.04 -9.66 -7.53
CA HIS A 59 2.86 -10.50 -7.78
C HIS A 59 2.27 -10.36 -9.19
N GLY A 60 2.52 -9.24 -9.88
CA GLY A 60 2.09 -9.01 -11.27
C GLY A 60 2.87 -9.81 -12.33
N LEU A 61 3.99 -10.45 -11.97
CA LEU A 61 4.74 -11.33 -12.87
C LEU A 61 4.21 -12.78 -12.86
N SER A 62 3.34 -13.15 -11.91
CA SER A 62 2.75 -14.51 -11.86
C SER A 62 1.43 -14.65 -12.63
N THR A 63 0.81 -13.57 -13.12
CA THR A 63 -0.49 -13.64 -13.82
C THR A 63 -0.44 -13.44 -15.34
N THR A 64 0.75 -13.23 -15.94
CA THR A 64 0.91 -13.10 -17.39
C THR A 64 1.70 -14.27 -18.00
N SER A 65 1.26 -15.52 -17.77
CA SER A 65 1.77 -16.69 -18.52
C SER A 65 0.80 -17.24 -19.56
N ALA A 66 -0.30 -16.52 -19.85
CA ALA A 66 -1.15 -16.83 -20.99
C ALA A 66 -1.02 -15.69 -22.02
N GLU A 67 -0.60 -16.05 -23.24
CA GLU A 67 -0.57 -15.25 -24.46
C GLU A 67 0.72 -14.45 -24.76
N VAL A 68 1.79 -15.18 -25.06
CA VAL A 68 2.72 -14.78 -26.13
C VAL A 68 2.81 -15.93 -27.14
N ASP A 69 1.77 -16.13 -27.95
CA ASP A 69 1.83 -17.02 -29.11
C ASP A 69 2.15 -16.23 -30.39
N ARG A 70 3.45 -16.25 -30.70
CA ARG A 70 4.06 -16.45 -32.02
C ARG A 70 3.15 -16.25 -33.25
N ALA A 71 3.37 -15.15 -33.98
CA ALA A 71 3.08 -15.10 -35.42
C ALA A 71 4.12 -14.24 -36.17
N ALA A 72 5.29 -14.83 -36.39
CA ALA A 72 6.21 -14.43 -37.45
C ALA A 72 6.72 -15.72 -38.10
N SER A 73 5.99 -16.19 -39.11
CA SER A 73 6.44 -17.09 -40.20
C SER A 73 5.42 -17.04 -41.33
#